data_AF-A0A9X3PRI1-F1
#
_entry.id   AF-A0A9X3PRI1-F1
#
_cell.length_a   1.000
_cell.length_b   1.000
_cell.length_c   1.000
_cell.angle_alpha   90.00
_cell.angle_beta   90.00
_cell.angle_gamma   90.00
#
_symmetry.space_group_name_H-M   'P 1'
#
loop_
_entity.id
_entity.type
_entity.pdbx_description
1 polymer ?
#
loop_
_entity_poly.entity_id
_entity_poly.type
_entity_poly.pdbx_seq_one_letter_code
_entity_poly.pdbx_strand_id
1 'polypeptide(L)'
;MRQPWAQRLRTTNPVESPFAAARLRTDAAKRFKKVANATAVIWRMLLVAERAFRRVKHPELMSEVYRGVQYVDGRQAKTEAAA
;
A
#
# COMPACT_ATOMS: atom_id res chain seq x y z
N MET A 1 10.74 -19.96 -15.75
CA MET A 1 11.16 -18.63 -16.22
C MET A 1 10.57 -17.57 -15.31
N ARG A 2 11.40 -16.76 -14.64
CA ARG A 2 10.98 -15.70 -13.72
C ARG A 2 10.64 -14.45 -14.53
N GLN A 3 9.41 -13.99 -14.46
CA GLN A 3 8.98 -12.80 -15.19
C GLN A 3 9.75 -11.57 -14.68
N PRO A 4 10.56 -10.90 -15.53
CA PRO A 4 11.48 -9.84 -15.09
C PRO A 4 10.78 -8.54 -14.63
N TRP A 5 9.46 -8.43 -14.82
CA TRP A 5 8.66 -7.25 -14.49
C TRP A 5 8.01 -7.27 -13.11
N ALA A 6 8.06 -8.40 -12.38
CA ALA A 6 7.53 -8.52 -11.03
C ALA A 6 8.38 -7.68 -10.06
N GLN A 7 8.03 -6.39 -9.94
CA GLN A 7 8.65 -5.48 -8.98
C GLN A 7 8.43 -6.06 -7.59
N ARG A 8 9.52 -6.49 -6.93
CA ARG A 8 9.45 -6.99 -5.56
C ARG A 8 8.94 -5.87 -4.66
N LEU A 9 7.65 -5.92 -4.35
CA LEU A 9 7.08 -5.16 -3.24
C LEU A 9 7.84 -5.63 -2.00
N ARG A 10 8.70 -4.76 -1.45
CA ARG A 10 9.41 -5.05 -0.20
C ARG A 10 8.49 -5.01 1.03
N THR A 11 7.20 -4.76 0.81
CA THR A 11 6.18 -4.69 1.86
C THR A 11 4.99 -5.57 1.45
N THR A 12 4.54 -6.40 2.37
CA THR A 12 3.27 -7.13 2.28
C THR A 12 2.08 -6.24 2.59
N ASN A 13 2.33 -5.04 3.12
CA ASN A 13 1.31 -4.07 3.52
C ASN A 13 1.54 -2.72 2.81
N PRO A 14 1.17 -2.62 1.52
CA PRO A 14 1.36 -1.40 0.73
C PRO A 14 0.52 -0.22 1.22
N VAL A 15 -0.53 -0.48 2.01
CA VAL A 15 -1.41 0.55 2.57
C VAL A 15 -0.90 1.02 3.93
N GLU A 16 -0.43 0.17 4.84
CA GLU A 16 0.03 0.67 6.16
C GLU A 16 1.41 1.34 6.13
N SER A 17 2.33 0.87 5.26
CA SER A 17 3.68 1.41 5.16
C SER A 17 3.75 2.94 4.96
N PRO A 18 2.94 3.57 4.09
CA PRO A 18 2.94 5.03 3.96
C PRO A 18 2.29 5.77 5.13
N PHE A 19 1.26 5.21 5.76
CA PHE A 19 0.58 5.84 6.89
C PHE A 19 1.33 5.68 8.22
N ALA A 20 2.27 4.73 8.30
CA ALA A 20 3.14 4.56 9.46
C ALA A 20 3.90 5.86 9.81
N ALA A 21 4.36 6.60 8.79
CA ALA A 21 5.05 7.88 8.98
C ALA A 21 4.15 8.97 9.58
N ALA A 22 2.86 8.97 9.24
CA ALA A 22 1.87 9.86 9.83
C ALA A 22 1.56 9.42 11.28
N ARG A 23 1.38 8.12 11.52
CA ARG A 23 1.08 7.55 12.85
C ARG A 23 2.18 7.83 13.88
N LEU A 24 3.44 7.60 13.51
CA LEU A 24 4.60 7.88 14.36
C LEU A 24 4.67 9.35 14.79
N ARG A 25 4.25 10.27 13.90
CA ARG A 25 4.30 11.70 14.18
C ARG A 25 3.02 12.23 14.83
N THR A 26 1.90 11.52 14.75
CA THR A 26 0.70 11.82 15.56
C THR A 26 0.89 11.55 17.04
N ASP A 27 1.76 10.60 17.43
CA ASP A 27 2.10 10.43 18.85
C ASP A 27 2.82 11.67 19.42
N ALA A 28 3.67 12.32 18.63
CA ALA A 28 4.25 13.62 18.99
C ALA A 28 3.19 14.74 18.98
N ALA A 29 2.20 14.64 18.10
CA ALA A 29 1.09 15.59 17.97
C ALA A 29 0.11 15.58 19.15
N LYS A 30 0.12 14.55 20.02
CA LYS A 30 -0.67 14.51 21.26
C LYS A 30 -0.40 15.69 22.20
N ARG A 31 0.73 16.40 22.02
CA ARG A 31 1.05 17.65 22.75
C ARG A 31 0.35 18.90 22.20
N PHE A 32 -0.34 18.83 21.07
CA PHE A 32 -1.06 19.98 20.53
C PHE A 32 -2.29 20.30 21.36
N LYS A 33 -2.31 21.49 21.97
CA LYS A 33 -3.45 22.00 22.77
C LYS A 33 -4.73 22.27 21.96
N LYS A 34 -4.63 22.29 20.62
CA LYS A 34 -5.73 22.57 19.69
C LYS A 34 -5.79 21.52 18.59
N VAL A 35 -6.98 20.99 18.33
CA VAL A 35 -7.24 19.97 17.29
C VAL A 35 -6.83 20.46 15.91
N ALA A 36 -7.11 21.73 15.58
CA ALA A 36 -6.77 22.31 14.28
C ALA A 36 -5.26 22.19 13.94
N ASN A 37 -4.38 22.31 14.93
CA ASN A 37 -2.93 22.19 14.72
C ASN A 37 -2.55 20.73 14.43
N ALA A 38 -3.16 19.77 15.12
CA ALA A 38 -2.95 18.35 14.84
C ALA A 38 -3.46 17.98 13.44
N THR A 39 -4.63 18.48 13.04
CA THR A 39 -5.19 18.27 11.70
C THR A 39 -4.28 18.81 10.61
N ALA A 40 -3.74 20.02 10.76
CA ALA A 40 -2.82 20.61 9.78
C ALA A 40 -1.53 19.77 9.60
N VAL A 41 -0.99 19.24 10.70
CA VAL A 41 0.20 18.38 10.70
C VAL A 41 -0.09 17.05 10.01
N ILE A 42 -1.20 16.40 10.34
CA ILE A 42 -1.65 15.16 9.70
C ILE A 42 -1.85 15.37 8.20
N TRP A 43 -2.58 16.43 7.82
CA TRP A 43 -2.83 16.77 6.42
C TRP A 43 -1.53 16.95 5.64
N ARG A 44 -0.57 17.71 6.19
CA ARG A 44 0.72 17.92 5.54
C ARG A 44 1.51 16.61 5.38
N MET A 45 1.45 15.71 6.35
CA MET A 45 2.12 14.41 6.26
C MET A 45 1.49 13.50 5.21
N LEU A 46 0.17 13.50 5.10
CA LEU A 46 -0.53 12.75 4.06
C LEU A 46 -0.16 13.26 2.66
N LEU A 47 -0.08 14.58 2.45
CA LEU A 47 0.39 15.14 1.18
C LEU A 47 1.84 14.76 0.83
N VAL A 48 2.71 14.66 1.83
CA VAL A 48 4.10 14.20 1.60
C VAL A 48 4.11 12.70 1.27
N ALA A 49 3.32 11.89 1.97
CA ALA A 49 3.22 10.46 1.72
C ALA A 49 2.66 10.16 0.32
N GLU A 50 1.67 10.93 -0.12
CA GLU A 50 1.06 10.82 -1.45
C GLU A 50 2.09 10.89 -2.58
N ARG A 51 3.12 11.74 -2.46
CA ARG A 51 4.19 11.86 -3.47
C ARG A 51 5.00 10.58 -3.65
N ALA A 52 5.02 9.70 -2.66
CA ALA A 52 5.71 8.41 -2.73
C ALA A 52 4.80 7.29 -3.27
N PHE A 53 3.51 7.54 -3.49
CA PHE A 53 2.59 6.52 -3.99
C PHE A 53 2.94 6.18 -5.43
N ARG A 54 3.10 4.88 -5.67
CA ARG A 54 3.34 4.34 -7.01
C ARG A 54 2.02 3.86 -7.58
N ARG A 55 1.81 4.12 -8.86
CA ARG A 55 0.69 3.53 -9.61
C ARG A 55 0.83 2.01 -9.59
N VAL A 56 -0.30 1.32 -9.51
CA VAL A 56 -0.35 -0.13 -9.67
C VAL A 56 0.11 -0.46 -11.09
N LYS A 57 1.08 -1.37 -11.20
CA LYS A 57 1.49 -1.94 -12.49
C LYS A 57 0.48 -3.02 -12.88
N HIS A 58 0.12 -3.07 -14.16
CA HIS A 58 -0.85 -4.01 -14.71
C HIS A 58 -2.25 -3.91 -14.07
N PRO A 59 -2.91 -2.74 -14.12
CA PRO A 59 -4.25 -2.57 -13.57
C PRO A 59 -5.28 -3.55 -14.16
N GLU A 60 -5.06 -4.06 -15.37
CA GLU A 60 -5.90 -5.08 -16.02
C GLU A 60 -6.05 -6.36 -15.16
N LEU A 61 -5.00 -6.74 -14.44
CA LEU A 61 -4.99 -7.92 -13.57
C LEU A 61 -5.71 -7.70 -12.23
N MET A 62 -6.02 -6.45 -11.86
CA MET A 62 -6.70 -6.17 -10.59
C MET A 62 -8.09 -6.80 -10.51
N SER A 63 -8.77 -6.94 -11.65
CA SER A 63 -10.08 -7.60 -11.71
C SER A 63 -10.00 -9.07 -11.30
N GLU A 64 -8.92 -9.76 -11.65
CA GLU A 64 -8.67 -11.16 -11.28
C GLU A 64 -8.32 -11.30 -9.80
N VAL A 65 -7.47 -10.41 -9.30
CA VAL A 65 -7.12 -10.35 -7.87
C VAL A 65 -8.38 -10.09 -7.03
N TYR A 66 -9.25 -9.17 -7.47
CA TYR A 66 -10.53 -8.90 -6.83
C TYR A 66 -11.45 -10.13 -6.82
N ARG A 67 -11.41 -10.93 -7.89
CA ARG A 67 -12.14 -12.22 -7.98
C ARG A 67 -11.48 -13.36 -7.19
N GLY A 68 -10.38 -13.09 -6.48
CA GLY A 68 -9.72 -14.06 -5.60
C GLY A 68 -8.67 -14.95 -6.29
N VAL A 69 -8.33 -14.67 -7.56
CA VAL A 69 -7.26 -15.39 -8.27
C VAL A 69 -5.94 -15.17 -7.54
N GLN A 70 -5.29 -16.28 -7.16
CA GLN A 70 -4.05 -16.25 -6.40
C GLN A 70 -2.85 -16.08 -7.33
N TYR A 71 -1.92 -15.23 -6.93
CA TYR A 71 -0.65 -15.02 -7.62
C TYR A 71 0.50 -15.31 -6.65
N VAL A 72 1.35 -16.27 -7.01
CA VAL A 72 2.56 -16.63 -6.25
C VAL A 72 3.78 -16.18 -7.04
N ASP A 73 4.62 -15.34 -6.45
CA ASP A 73 5.79 -14.74 -7.08
C ASP A 73 5.50 -14.08 -8.45
N GLY A 74 4.33 -13.44 -8.58
CA GLY A 74 3.90 -12.77 -9.80
C GLY A 74 3.42 -13.70 -10.92
N ARG A 75 3.19 -14.98 -10.63
CA ARG A 75 2.54 -15.93 -11.54
C ARG A 75 1.21 -16.37 -10.97
N GLN A 76 0.20 -16.44 -11.83
CA GLN A 76 -1.08 -17.03 -11.46
C GLN A 76 -0.83 -18.45 -10.94
N ALA A 77 -1.22 -18.72 -9.70
CA ALA A 77 -1.23 -20.07 -9.19
C ALA A 77 -2.25 -20.83 -10.04
N LYS A 78 -1.83 -21.90 -10.72
CA LYS A 78 -2.79 -22.79 -11.38
C LYS A 78 -3.78 -23.19 -10.29
N THR A 79 -5.05 -22.82 -10.45
CA THR A 79 -6.13 -23.54 -9.80
C THR A 79 -5.95 -24.99 -10.23
N GLU A 80 -5.46 -25.83 -9.34
CA GLU A 80 -5.68 -27.27 -9.46
C GLU A 80 -7.19 -27.39 -9.46
N ALA A 81 -7.75 -27.54 -10.67
CA ALA A 81 -9.15 -27.81 -10.85
C ALA A 81 -9.43 -29.04 -10.00
N ALA A 82 -10.26 -28.87 -8.99
CA ALA A 82 -10.80 -29.98 -8.22
C ALA A 82 -11.30 -31.01 -9.22
N ALA A 83 -10.73 -32.21 -9.11
CA ALA A 83 -11.21 -33.42 -9.76
C ALA A 83 -12.63 -33.75 -9.29
#